data_AF-A0A8J7J693-F1
#
_entry.id   AF-A0A8J7J693-F1
#
_cell.length_a   1.000
_cell.length_b   1.000
_cell.length_c   1.000
_cell.angle_alpha   90.00
_cell.angle_beta   90.00
_cell.angle_gamma   90.00
#
_symmetry.space_group_name_H-M   'P 1'
#
loop_
_entity.id
_entity.type
_entity.pdbx_description
1 polymer ?
#
loop_
_entity_poly.entity_id
_entity_poly.type
_entity_poly.pdbx_seq_one_letter_code
_entity_poly.pdbx_strand_id
1 'polypeptide(L)'
;MEHEALIRLSIFLGLFALFASIEAWIPRRPRALPRRNRWFTAWSMTLLNTLTLRLMALVLPLLAVGAAADAQTQGWGLLNAVTLPFWVEVVIAVLVLDFAIWFQHLVTHKVPLLWRLHRVHHADRDMDVTTAIRFHPVEIALSMLIKIGVVYALGPAAIAVVIFEVMLNGTAMFNHANMRLPQSVDRIVRLILVTPDMHRVHHSVHRHEHDSNYGFALSIWDRMFGTYIAQPEAGHDDMEIGLWWRDERPAKLGWSLWLPFQKK
;
A
#
# COMPACT_ATOMS: atom_id res chain seq x y z
N MET A 1 -6.22 23.44 4.10
CA MET A 1 -7.24 22.38 3.92
C MET A 1 -8.03 22.54 2.62
N GLU A 2 -8.44 23.75 2.20
CA GLU A 2 -9.36 23.96 1.05
C GLU A 2 -8.93 23.36 -0.30
N HIS A 3 -7.65 23.09 -0.52
CA HIS A 3 -7.15 22.43 -1.75
C HIS A 3 -6.52 21.06 -1.52
N GLU A 4 -6.63 20.51 -0.31
CA GLU A 4 -5.96 19.25 0.06
C GLU A 4 -6.36 18.11 -0.89
N ALA A 5 -7.67 17.92 -1.13
CA ALA A 5 -8.18 16.86 -2.00
C ALA A 5 -7.66 16.99 -3.44
N LEU A 6 -7.60 18.22 -3.96
CA LEU A 6 -7.07 18.48 -5.30
C LEU A 6 -5.57 18.18 -5.37
N ILE A 7 -4.79 18.66 -4.40
CA ILE A 7 -3.34 18.40 -4.32
C ILE A 7 -3.06 16.89 -4.25
N ARG A 8 -3.77 16.16 -3.38
CA ARG A 8 -3.63 14.71 -3.25
C ARG A 8 -3.96 13.99 -4.54
N LEU A 9 -5.06 14.36 -5.20
CA LEU A 9 -5.45 13.77 -6.48
C LEU A 9 -4.43 14.09 -7.58
N SER A 10 -3.93 15.32 -7.66
CA SER A 10 -2.92 15.74 -8.63
C SER A 10 -1.61 14.97 -8.43
N ILE A 11 -1.14 14.81 -7.19
CA ILE A 11 0.06 14.02 -6.88
C ILE A 11 -0.18 12.55 -7.25
N PHE A 12 -1.34 11.99 -6.87
CA PHE A 12 -1.68 10.62 -7.19
C PHE A 12 -1.68 10.36 -8.70
N LEU A 13 -2.40 11.17 -9.47
CA LEU A 13 -2.47 11.05 -10.93
C LEU A 13 -1.12 11.32 -11.61
N GLY A 14 -0.34 12.28 -11.09
CA GLY A 14 0.98 12.60 -11.60
C GLY A 14 1.97 11.44 -11.41
N LEU A 15 2.03 10.87 -10.21
CA LEU A 15 2.86 9.69 -9.91
C LEU A 15 2.39 8.46 -10.69
N PHE A 16 1.07 8.26 -10.78
CA PHE A 16 0.50 7.19 -11.58
C PHE A 16 0.94 7.31 -13.04
N ALA A 17 0.78 8.49 -13.65
CA ALA A 17 1.17 8.75 -15.04
C ALA A 17 2.68 8.56 -15.24
N LEU A 18 3.50 9.01 -14.29
CA LEU A 18 4.94 8.82 -14.32
C LEU A 18 5.32 7.33 -14.35
N PHE A 19 4.88 6.55 -13.36
CA PHE A 19 5.24 5.13 -13.28
C PHE A 19 4.60 4.30 -14.39
N ALA A 20 3.35 4.61 -14.77
CA ALA A 20 2.68 3.99 -15.91
C ALA A 20 3.41 4.22 -17.24
N SER A 21 4.08 5.37 -17.40
CA SER A 21 4.87 5.71 -18.58
C SER A 21 6.22 5.00 -18.54
N ILE A 22 6.91 5.00 -17.39
CA ILE A 22 8.18 4.29 -17.21
C ILE A 22 8.01 2.79 -17.51
N GLU A 23 7.02 2.14 -16.91
CA GLU A 23 6.78 0.70 -17.12
C GLU A 23 6.26 0.37 -18.53
N ALA A 24 5.75 1.35 -19.28
CA ALA A 24 5.37 1.18 -20.68
C ALA A 24 6.57 1.28 -21.61
N TRP A 25 7.56 2.11 -21.26
CA TRP A 25 8.75 2.33 -22.08
C TRP A 25 9.86 1.33 -21.79
N ILE A 26 10.14 1.05 -20.50
CA ILE A 26 11.25 0.22 -20.04
C ILE A 26 10.77 -0.69 -18.89
N PRO A 27 9.93 -1.70 -19.18
CA PRO A 27 9.45 -2.61 -18.14
C PRO A 27 10.58 -3.45 -17.52
N ARG A 28 10.53 -3.73 -16.21
CA ARG A 28 11.45 -4.69 -15.56
C ARG A 28 11.24 -6.10 -16.12
N ARG A 29 9.98 -6.50 -16.31
CA ARG A 29 9.58 -7.83 -16.79
C ARG A 29 8.57 -7.73 -17.94
N PRO A 30 8.63 -8.64 -18.94
CA PRO A 30 7.58 -8.73 -19.94
C PRO A 30 6.24 -9.08 -19.28
N ARG A 31 5.14 -8.55 -19.82
CA ARG A 31 3.79 -8.81 -19.29
C ARG A 31 3.26 -10.12 -19.86
N ALA A 32 2.71 -10.99 -19.01
CA ALA A 32 2.03 -12.21 -19.44
C ALA A 32 0.57 -11.95 -19.84
N LEU A 33 -0.10 -10.97 -19.23
CA LEU A 33 -1.51 -10.66 -19.42
C LEU A 33 -1.76 -9.28 -20.06
N PRO A 34 -2.88 -9.11 -20.78
CA PRO A 34 -3.25 -7.81 -21.35
C PRO A 34 -3.49 -6.75 -20.28
N ARG A 35 -2.81 -5.59 -20.42
CA ARG A 35 -2.91 -4.43 -19.52
C ARG A 35 -4.36 -3.96 -19.32
N ARG A 36 -5.15 -3.93 -20.41
CA ARG A 36 -6.52 -3.40 -20.42
C ARG A 36 -7.42 -4.01 -19.33
N ASN A 37 -7.47 -5.33 -19.22
CA ASN A 37 -8.38 -6.02 -18.30
C ASN A 37 -7.92 -5.87 -16.84
N ARG A 38 -6.61 -5.94 -16.61
CA ARG A 38 -6.01 -5.75 -15.29
C ARG A 38 -6.22 -4.34 -14.77
N TRP A 39 -5.97 -3.35 -15.62
CA TRP A 39 -6.22 -1.94 -15.34
C TRP A 39 -7.69 -1.65 -15.08
N PHE A 40 -8.58 -2.17 -15.92
CA PHE A 40 -10.02 -2.03 -15.70
C PHE A 40 -10.42 -2.58 -14.31
N THR A 41 -9.91 -3.75 -13.92
CA THR A 41 -10.20 -4.34 -12.61
C THR A 41 -9.64 -3.51 -11.47
N ALA A 42 -8.37 -3.09 -11.54
CA ALA A 42 -7.72 -2.29 -10.49
C ALA A 42 -8.38 -0.92 -10.31
N TRP A 43 -8.64 -0.18 -11.39
CA TRP A 43 -9.34 1.10 -11.32
C TRP A 43 -10.78 0.96 -10.84
N SER A 44 -11.48 -0.12 -11.23
CA SER A 44 -12.81 -0.41 -10.71
C SER A 44 -12.78 -0.68 -9.20
N MET A 45 -11.76 -1.38 -8.69
CA MET A 45 -11.55 -1.52 -7.25
C MET A 45 -11.32 -0.18 -6.58
N THR A 46 -10.50 0.71 -7.14
CA THR A 46 -10.30 2.07 -6.60
C THR A 46 -11.60 2.86 -6.49
N LEU A 47 -12.47 2.77 -7.50
CA LEU A 47 -13.79 3.41 -7.47
C LEU A 47 -14.67 2.82 -6.36
N LEU A 48 -14.71 1.49 -6.23
CA LEU A 48 -15.45 0.81 -5.15
C LEU A 48 -14.89 1.18 -3.78
N ASN A 49 -13.57 1.21 -3.62
CA ASN A 49 -12.87 1.60 -2.39
C ASN A 49 -13.21 3.05 -2.01
N THR A 50 -13.23 3.95 -2.99
CA THR A 50 -13.64 5.35 -2.79
C THR A 50 -15.10 5.44 -2.34
N LEU A 51 -15.99 4.68 -2.96
CA LEU A 51 -17.40 4.61 -2.55
C LEU A 51 -17.53 4.06 -1.13
N THR A 52 -16.82 2.99 -0.79
CA THR A 52 -16.80 2.41 0.56
C THR A 52 -16.38 3.45 1.60
N LEU A 53 -15.28 4.17 1.37
CA LEU A 53 -14.81 5.21 2.29
C LEU A 53 -15.81 6.37 2.40
N ARG A 54 -16.46 6.76 1.30
CA ARG A 54 -17.52 7.79 1.33
C ARG A 54 -18.75 7.34 2.12
N LEU A 55 -19.16 6.09 1.97
CA LEU A 55 -20.27 5.51 2.75
C LEU A 55 -19.91 5.39 4.24
N MET A 56 -18.69 4.98 4.55
CA MET A 56 -18.18 5.00 5.93
C MET A 56 -18.21 6.41 6.51
N ALA A 57 -17.83 7.43 5.72
CA ALA A 57 -17.87 8.83 6.14
C ALA A 57 -19.29 9.35 6.44
N LEU A 58 -20.36 8.66 6.02
CA LEU A 58 -21.72 9.01 6.42
C LEU A 58 -22.04 8.56 7.86
N VAL A 59 -21.40 7.50 8.33
CA VAL A 59 -21.62 6.91 9.67
C VAL A 59 -20.55 7.41 10.66
N LEU A 60 -19.32 7.51 10.20
CA LEU A 60 -18.16 8.02 10.92
C LEU A 60 -17.65 9.25 10.17
N PRO A 61 -18.17 10.47 10.48
CA PRO A 61 -17.92 11.69 9.69
C PRO A 61 -16.45 12.10 9.57
N LEU A 62 -15.56 11.41 10.29
CA LEU A 62 -14.15 11.65 10.35
C LEU A 62 -13.40 10.44 9.78
N LEU A 63 -12.90 10.57 8.54
CA LEU A 63 -11.78 9.75 8.06
C LEU A 63 -10.48 10.17 8.79
N ALA A 64 -9.32 9.62 8.45
CA ALA A 64 -8.08 9.86 9.20
C ALA A 64 -7.70 11.34 9.40
N VAL A 65 -7.83 12.19 8.37
CA VAL A 65 -7.54 13.63 8.51
C VAL A 65 -8.57 14.34 9.42
N GLY A 66 -9.84 13.97 9.32
CA GLY A 66 -10.89 14.46 10.21
C GLY A 66 -10.65 14.02 11.65
N ALA A 67 -10.24 12.76 11.86
CA ALA A 67 -9.93 12.22 13.18
C ALA A 67 -8.76 12.96 13.83
N ALA A 68 -7.75 13.37 13.05
CA ALA A 68 -6.65 14.20 13.55
C ALA A 68 -7.11 15.60 13.95
N ALA A 69 -7.96 16.24 13.13
CA ALA A 69 -8.51 17.55 13.45
C ALA A 69 -9.40 17.52 14.71
N ASP A 70 -10.23 16.49 14.85
CA ASP A 70 -11.08 16.27 16.03
C ASP A 70 -10.26 15.91 17.27
N ALA A 71 -9.25 15.04 17.14
CA ALA A 71 -8.32 14.76 18.23
C ALA A 71 -7.63 16.04 18.73
N GLN A 72 -7.25 16.94 17.80
CA GLN A 72 -6.65 18.22 18.15
C GLN A 72 -7.62 19.16 18.88
N THR A 73 -8.89 19.25 18.46
CA THR A 73 -9.89 20.10 19.15
C THR A 73 -10.21 19.59 20.55
N GLN A 74 -10.24 18.26 20.74
CA GLN A 74 -10.52 17.62 22.02
C GLN A 74 -9.30 17.42 22.91
N GLY A 75 -8.09 17.70 22.40
CA GLY A 75 -6.83 17.46 23.11
C GLY A 75 -6.52 15.97 23.32
N TRP A 76 -7.03 15.08 22.46
CA TRP A 76 -6.79 13.64 22.54
C TRP A 76 -5.48 13.24 21.87
N GLY A 77 -4.84 12.20 22.42
CA GLY A 77 -3.63 11.60 21.85
C GLY A 77 -2.33 12.18 22.38
N LEU A 78 -1.27 11.38 22.29
CA LEU A 78 0.01 11.66 22.94
C LEU A 78 0.66 12.98 22.49
N LEU A 79 0.57 13.32 21.20
CA LEU A 79 1.20 14.51 20.63
C LEU A 79 0.46 15.80 21.01
N ASN A 80 -0.83 15.75 21.30
CA ASN A 80 -1.58 16.90 21.83
C ASN A 80 -1.31 17.14 23.32
N ALA A 81 -0.77 16.15 24.04
CA ALA A 81 -0.40 16.26 25.46
C ALA A 81 0.98 16.89 25.70
N VAL A 82 1.78 17.09 24.64
CA VAL A 82 3.14 17.64 24.73
C VAL A 82 3.34 18.76 23.72
N THR A 83 4.26 19.67 23.99
CA THR A 83 4.65 20.69 23.02
C THR A 83 5.96 20.27 22.34
N LEU A 84 5.89 20.00 21.04
CA LEU A 84 7.06 19.64 20.22
C LEU A 84 7.24 20.65 19.08
N PRO A 85 8.46 20.81 18.55
CA PRO A 85 8.63 21.48 17.28
C PRO A 85 7.83 20.76 16.19
N PHE A 86 7.09 21.50 15.38
CA PHE A 86 6.18 20.94 14.37
C PHE A 86 6.83 19.87 13.47
N TRP A 87 8.08 20.07 13.04
CA TRP A 87 8.76 19.09 12.19
C TRP A 87 9.04 17.77 12.91
N VAL A 88 9.29 17.78 14.23
CA VAL A 88 9.48 16.57 15.05
C VAL A 88 8.18 15.80 15.12
N GLU A 89 7.07 16.51 15.35
CA GLU A 89 5.74 15.93 15.38
C GLU A 89 5.38 15.24 14.06
N VAL A 90 5.65 15.90 12.92
CA VAL A 90 5.45 15.31 11.58
C VAL A 90 6.29 14.05 11.39
N VAL A 91 7.56 14.07 11.78
CA VAL A 91 8.45 12.89 11.67
C VAL A 91 7.95 11.73 12.53
N ILE A 92 7.56 11.99 13.79
CA ILE A 92 7.00 10.96 14.66
C ILE A 92 5.72 10.38 14.07
N ALA A 93 4.81 11.24 13.59
CA ALA A 93 3.55 10.82 12.97
C ALA A 93 3.79 9.92 11.76
N VAL A 94 4.70 10.31 10.87
CA VAL A 94 5.07 9.52 9.68
C VAL A 94 5.66 8.16 10.09
N LEU A 95 6.58 8.11 11.06
CA LEU A 95 7.19 6.86 11.51
C LEU A 95 6.17 5.92 12.15
N VAL A 96 5.32 6.43 13.04
CA VAL A 96 4.30 5.62 13.74
C VAL A 96 3.24 5.11 12.76
N LEU A 97 2.77 5.96 11.84
CA LEU A 97 1.78 5.55 10.85
C LEU A 97 2.36 4.57 9.82
N ASP A 98 3.60 4.74 9.39
CA ASP A 98 4.27 3.77 8.50
C ASP A 98 4.50 2.44 9.19
N PHE A 99 4.92 2.45 10.46
CA PHE A 99 5.00 1.23 11.28
C PHE A 99 3.63 0.55 11.43
N ALA A 100 2.56 1.33 11.68
CA ALA A 100 1.21 0.78 11.78
C ALA A 100 0.76 0.10 10.49
N ILE A 101 1.10 0.66 9.32
CA ILE A 101 0.84 0.02 8.02
C ILE A 101 1.68 -1.24 7.83
N TRP A 102 2.98 -1.21 8.13
CA TRP A 102 3.84 -2.40 8.08
C TRP A 102 3.29 -3.52 8.98
N PHE A 103 2.91 -3.19 10.22
CA PHE A 103 2.37 -4.15 11.17
C PHE A 103 1.01 -4.70 10.73
N GLN A 104 0.11 -3.83 10.26
CA GLN A 104 -1.16 -4.24 9.67
C GLN A 104 -0.93 -5.22 8.51
N HIS A 105 0.05 -4.95 7.65
CA HIS A 105 0.37 -5.78 6.50
C HIS A 105 0.88 -7.17 6.93
N LEU A 106 1.80 -7.23 7.90
CA LEU A 106 2.25 -8.48 8.50
C LEU A 106 1.08 -9.28 9.08
N VAL A 107 0.25 -8.67 9.93
CA VAL A 107 -0.91 -9.31 10.55
C VAL A 107 -1.89 -9.81 9.48
N THR A 108 -2.07 -9.04 8.42
CA THR A 108 -2.93 -9.40 7.29
C THR A 108 -2.45 -10.66 6.56
N HIS A 109 -1.14 -10.88 6.48
CA HIS A 109 -0.56 -12.12 5.95
C HIS A 109 -0.68 -13.32 6.90
N LYS A 110 -0.66 -13.09 8.21
CA LYS A 110 -0.64 -14.16 9.22
C LYS A 110 -2.03 -14.59 9.69
N VAL A 111 -3.02 -13.70 9.67
CA VAL A 111 -4.40 -14.01 10.08
C VAL A 111 -5.19 -14.53 8.87
N PRO A 112 -5.67 -15.79 8.87
CA PRO A 112 -6.30 -16.38 7.69
C PRO A 112 -7.49 -15.60 7.12
N LEU A 113 -8.30 -14.99 7.97
CA LEU A 113 -9.45 -14.18 7.52
C LEU A 113 -9.01 -12.92 6.78
N LEU A 114 -7.99 -12.23 7.27
CA LEU A 114 -7.46 -11.02 6.65
C LEU A 114 -6.70 -11.35 5.37
N TRP A 115 -5.94 -12.45 5.38
CA TRP A 115 -5.26 -12.96 4.20
C TRP A 115 -6.23 -13.24 3.04
N ARG A 116 -7.45 -13.73 3.33
CA ARG A 116 -8.46 -13.95 2.28
C ARG A 116 -8.85 -12.67 1.56
N LEU A 117 -8.85 -11.53 2.23
CA LEU A 117 -9.08 -10.23 1.61
C LEU A 117 -7.84 -9.79 0.82
N HIS A 118 -6.68 -9.85 1.46
CA HIS A 118 -5.44 -9.35 0.90
C HIS A 118 -4.88 -10.18 -0.25
N ARG A 119 -5.22 -11.48 -0.34
CA ARG A 119 -4.85 -12.29 -1.49
C ARG A 119 -5.47 -11.81 -2.81
N VAL A 120 -6.46 -10.91 -2.78
CA VAL A 120 -6.97 -10.20 -3.98
C VAL A 120 -5.88 -9.35 -4.63
N HIS A 121 -5.07 -8.69 -3.79
CA HIS A 121 -3.90 -7.92 -4.20
C HIS A 121 -2.82 -8.85 -4.79
N HIS A 122 -2.45 -9.89 -4.06
CA HIS A 122 -1.47 -10.91 -4.48
C HIS A 122 -1.92 -11.82 -5.62
N ALA A 123 -3.19 -11.82 -6.00
CA ALA A 123 -3.66 -12.62 -7.14
C ALA A 123 -3.18 -12.05 -8.49
N ASP A 124 -2.62 -10.85 -8.50
CA ASP A 124 -2.10 -10.22 -9.69
C ASP A 124 -0.80 -10.89 -10.16
N ARG A 125 -0.74 -11.34 -11.41
CA ARG A 125 0.39 -12.11 -11.95
C ARG A 125 1.47 -11.26 -12.59
N ASP A 126 1.15 -10.02 -12.94
CA ASP A 126 2.01 -9.11 -13.67
C ASP A 126 2.12 -7.79 -12.92
N MET A 127 2.73 -7.79 -11.72
CA MET A 127 2.82 -6.62 -10.86
C MET A 127 3.21 -5.36 -11.65
N ASP A 128 2.36 -4.34 -11.62
CA ASP A 128 2.56 -3.04 -12.26
C ASP A 128 1.97 -1.93 -11.38
N VAL A 129 2.07 -0.66 -11.81
CA VAL A 129 1.60 0.48 -10.99
C VAL A 129 0.14 0.34 -10.53
N THR A 130 -0.73 -0.38 -11.27
CA THR A 130 -2.13 -0.58 -10.86
C THR A 130 -2.30 -1.65 -9.79
N THR A 131 -1.31 -2.52 -9.57
CA THR A 131 -1.33 -3.47 -8.46
C THR A 131 -1.37 -2.74 -7.11
N ALA A 132 -0.75 -1.55 -7.02
CA ALA A 132 -0.76 -0.68 -5.83
C ALA A 132 -2.15 -0.20 -5.38
N ILE A 133 -3.16 -0.30 -6.24
CA ILE A 133 -4.53 0.16 -5.97
C ILE A 133 -5.55 -0.98 -6.03
N ARG A 134 -5.08 -2.23 -6.11
CA ARG A 134 -5.87 -3.44 -6.26
C ARG A 134 -6.16 -4.10 -4.89
N PHE A 135 -6.99 -3.45 -4.08
CA PHE A 135 -7.39 -3.95 -2.76
C PHE A 135 -8.89 -4.21 -2.67
N HIS A 136 -9.27 -5.18 -1.84
CA HIS A 136 -10.68 -5.47 -1.60
C HIS A 136 -11.35 -4.36 -0.76
N PRO A 137 -12.60 -3.93 -1.06
CA PRO A 137 -13.23 -2.82 -0.32
C PRO A 137 -13.33 -3.03 1.20
N VAL A 138 -13.58 -4.27 1.64
CA VAL A 138 -13.60 -4.62 3.07
C VAL A 138 -12.23 -4.44 3.73
N GLU A 139 -11.14 -4.71 3.00
CA GLU A 139 -9.78 -4.48 3.50
C GLU A 139 -9.50 -2.99 3.68
N ILE A 140 -9.91 -2.17 2.71
CA ILE A 140 -9.78 -0.71 2.79
C ILE A 140 -10.59 -0.14 3.97
N ALA A 141 -11.81 -0.64 4.19
CA ALA A 141 -12.62 -0.23 5.33
C ALA A 141 -11.94 -0.57 6.67
N LEU A 142 -11.45 -1.79 6.82
CA LEU A 142 -10.75 -2.22 8.04
C LEU A 142 -9.45 -1.42 8.26
N SER A 143 -8.67 -1.22 7.20
CA SER A 143 -7.43 -0.43 7.29
C SER A 143 -7.71 1.02 7.69
N MET A 144 -8.79 1.62 7.20
CA MET A 144 -9.20 2.97 7.61
C MET A 144 -9.59 3.03 9.08
N LEU A 145 -10.31 2.04 9.60
CA LEU A 145 -10.66 1.96 11.03
C LEU A 145 -9.42 1.86 11.92
N ILE A 146 -8.45 1.01 11.55
CA ILE A 146 -7.17 0.89 12.26
C ILE A 146 -6.44 2.24 12.23
N LYS A 147 -6.35 2.88 11.06
CA LYS A 147 -5.69 4.18 10.91
C LYS A 147 -6.34 5.27 11.76
N ILE A 148 -7.68 5.35 11.78
CA ILE A 148 -8.42 6.28 12.64
C ILE A 148 -8.08 6.04 14.11
N GLY A 149 -8.06 4.78 14.56
CA GLY A 149 -7.68 4.43 15.93
C GLY A 149 -6.26 4.88 16.29
N VAL A 150 -5.28 4.65 15.40
CA VAL A 150 -3.90 5.12 15.60
C VAL A 150 -3.82 6.64 15.62
N VAL A 151 -4.56 7.32 14.74
CA VAL A 151 -4.62 8.79 14.72
C VAL A 151 -5.19 9.35 16.01
N TYR A 152 -6.26 8.79 16.56
CA TYR A 152 -6.80 9.23 17.86
C TYR A 152 -5.85 8.95 19.02
N ALA A 153 -5.18 7.79 19.03
CA ALA A 153 -4.22 7.44 20.07
C ALA A 153 -2.97 8.34 20.03
N LEU A 154 -2.53 8.70 18.83
CA LEU A 154 -1.33 9.52 18.64
C LEU A 154 -1.61 11.02 18.71
N GLY A 155 -2.75 11.49 18.20
CA GLY A 155 -3.14 12.89 18.14
C GLY A 155 -2.25 13.79 17.25
N PRO A 156 -1.82 13.37 16.04
CA PRO A 156 -0.95 14.19 15.21
C PRO A 156 -1.70 15.38 14.58
N ALA A 157 -0.98 16.43 14.21
CA ALA A 157 -1.51 17.50 13.38
C ALA A 157 -2.10 16.93 12.06
N ALA A 158 -3.26 17.43 11.66
CA ALA A 158 -3.96 16.95 10.46
C ALA A 158 -3.07 16.96 9.19
N ILE A 159 -2.20 17.96 9.06
CA ILE A 159 -1.24 18.06 7.95
C ILE A 159 -0.20 16.94 7.95
N ALA A 160 0.20 16.41 9.12
CA ALA A 160 1.11 15.27 9.19
C ALA A 160 0.44 14.00 8.64
N VAL A 161 -0.86 13.81 8.90
CA VAL A 161 -1.65 12.73 8.31
C VAL A 161 -1.74 12.88 6.79
N VAL A 162 -1.97 14.10 6.28
CA VAL A 162 -1.99 14.38 4.84
C VAL A 162 -0.64 14.03 4.19
N ILE A 163 0.47 14.48 4.78
CA ILE A 163 1.83 14.18 4.30
C ILE A 163 2.04 12.66 4.26
N PHE A 164 1.68 11.96 5.34
CA PHE A 164 1.77 10.51 5.41
C PHE A 164 0.93 9.82 4.32
N GLU A 165 -0.32 10.24 4.11
CA GLU A 165 -1.19 9.61 3.10
C GLU A 165 -0.68 9.85 1.66
N VAL A 166 -0.10 11.01 1.38
CA VAL A 166 0.58 11.27 0.10
C VAL A 166 1.79 10.37 -0.07
N MET A 167 2.64 10.27 0.97
CA MET A 167 3.82 9.42 0.96
C MET A 167 3.44 7.94 0.80
N LEU A 168 2.44 7.46 1.52
CA LEU A 168 1.93 6.09 1.46
C LEU A 168 1.47 5.74 0.04
N ASN A 169 0.66 6.59 -0.59
CA ASN A 169 0.20 6.34 -1.96
C ASN A 169 1.35 6.40 -2.98
N GLY A 170 2.26 7.37 -2.83
CA GLY A 170 3.40 7.52 -3.74
C GLY A 170 4.36 6.33 -3.68
N THR A 171 4.69 5.87 -2.47
CA THR A 171 5.55 4.70 -2.25
C THR A 171 4.85 3.41 -2.65
N ALA A 172 3.54 3.27 -2.42
CA ALA A 172 2.76 2.14 -2.95
C ALA A 172 2.91 2.02 -4.47
N MET A 173 2.70 3.10 -5.21
CA MET A 173 2.85 3.12 -6.67
C MET A 173 4.29 2.83 -7.11
N PHE A 174 5.28 3.40 -6.41
CA PHE A 174 6.69 3.15 -6.68
C PHE A 174 7.05 1.67 -6.51
N ASN A 175 6.70 1.06 -5.38
CA ASN A 175 7.09 -0.31 -5.05
C ASN A 175 6.45 -1.37 -5.95
N HIS A 176 5.28 -1.08 -6.52
CA HIS A 176 4.58 -2.00 -7.42
C HIS A 176 4.90 -1.77 -8.89
N ALA A 177 5.46 -0.61 -9.25
CA ALA A 177 5.76 -0.30 -10.64
C ALA A 177 6.61 -1.40 -11.28
N ASN A 178 6.27 -1.80 -12.51
CA ASN A 178 7.05 -2.75 -13.27
C ASN A 178 8.29 -2.07 -13.86
N MET A 179 9.15 -1.51 -13.01
CA MET A 179 10.34 -0.76 -13.39
C MET A 179 11.59 -1.34 -12.75
N ARG A 180 12.71 -1.20 -13.46
CA ARG A 180 14.04 -1.60 -12.98
C ARG A 180 14.80 -0.36 -12.53
N LEU A 181 15.21 -0.34 -11.28
CA LEU A 181 16.24 0.59 -10.83
C LEU A 181 17.63 0.04 -11.21
N PRO A 182 18.60 0.89 -11.58
CA PRO A 182 19.99 0.47 -11.67
C PRO A 182 20.43 -0.17 -10.34
N GLN A 183 21.14 -1.29 -10.39
CA GLN A 183 21.46 -2.10 -9.20
C GLN A 183 22.20 -1.29 -8.12
N SER A 184 23.08 -0.37 -8.51
CA SER A 184 23.79 0.52 -7.59
C SER A 184 22.85 1.49 -6.87
N VAL A 185 21.86 2.05 -7.58
CA VAL A 185 20.84 2.93 -7.01
C VAL A 185 19.93 2.15 -6.08
N ASP A 186 19.41 1.01 -6.55
CA ASP A 186 18.54 0.15 -5.78
C ASP A 186 19.20 -0.31 -4.47
N ARG A 187 20.49 -0.69 -4.49
CA ARG A 187 21.24 -1.08 -3.29
C ARG A 187 21.25 0.00 -2.20
N ILE A 188 21.33 1.27 -2.59
CA ILE A 188 21.36 2.41 -1.65
C ILE A 188 19.94 2.75 -1.21
N VAL A 189 19.03 2.93 -2.16
CA VAL A 189 17.64 3.35 -1.88
C VAL A 189 16.94 2.32 -1.00
N ARG A 190 17.15 1.03 -1.26
CA ARG A 190 16.50 -0.05 -0.50
C ARG A 190 16.85 -0.09 0.98
N LEU A 191 17.88 0.63 1.42
CA LEU A 191 18.26 0.72 2.85
C LEU A 191 17.23 1.51 3.67
N ILE A 192 16.53 2.44 3.03
CA ILE A 192 15.57 3.33 3.71
C ILE A 192 14.18 3.14 3.13
N LEU A 193 14.05 3.15 1.79
CA LEU A 193 12.77 3.01 1.11
C LEU A 193 12.58 1.59 0.63
N VAL A 194 11.33 1.14 0.55
CA VAL A 194 11.00 -0.08 -0.19
C VAL A 194 11.17 0.22 -1.68
N THR A 195 11.81 -0.68 -2.43
CA THR A 195 12.04 -0.53 -3.87
C THR A 195 11.21 -1.53 -4.67
N PRO A 196 11.00 -1.31 -6.00
CA PRO A 196 10.27 -2.25 -6.83
C PRO A 196 10.76 -3.69 -6.74
N ASP A 197 12.08 -3.90 -6.81
CA ASP A 197 12.67 -5.24 -6.74
C ASP A 197 12.54 -5.84 -5.33
N MET A 198 12.68 -5.04 -4.26
CA MET A 198 12.44 -5.51 -2.89
C MET A 198 10.99 -5.98 -2.68
N HIS A 199 10.01 -5.16 -3.07
CA HIS A 199 8.61 -5.51 -2.87
C HIS A 199 8.13 -6.63 -3.81
N ARG A 200 8.75 -6.79 -4.98
CA ARG A 200 8.40 -7.91 -5.88
C ARG A 200 8.63 -9.28 -5.24
N VAL A 201 9.65 -9.43 -4.39
CA VAL A 201 9.90 -10.68 -3.63
C VAL A 201 8.69 -11.08 -2.79
N HIS A 202 8.03 -10.10 -2.16
CA HIS A 202 6.81 -10.29 -1.37
C HIS A 202 5.63 -10.80 -2.21
N HIS A 203 5.60 -10.51 -3.51
CA HIS A 203 4.58 -11.01 -4.45
C HIS A 203 4.92 -12.37 -5.09
N SER A 204 5.97 -13.04 -4.60
CA SER A 204 6.35 -14.37 -5.06
C SER A 204 5.24 -15.39 -4.82
N VAL A 205 5.18 -16.38 -5.71
CA VAL A 205 4.36 -17.58 -5.54
C VAL A 205 4.82 -18.42 -4.34
N HIS A 206 6.10 -18.36 -3.98
CA HIS A 206 6.68 -19.16 -2.92
C HIS A 206 6.42 -18.51 -1.57
N ARG A 207 5.74 -19.25 -0.67
CA ARG A 207 5.27 -18.65 0.60
C ARG A 207 6.39 -18.09 1.48
N HIS A 208 7.58 -18.69 1.44
CA HIS A 208 8.72 -18.23 2.23
C HIS A 208 9.31 -16.89 1.75
N GLU A 209 9.20 -16.58 0.45
CA GLU A 209 9.53 -15.26 -0.12
C GLU A 209 8.37 -14.29 0.05
N HIS A 210 7.15 -14.79 -0.15
CA HIS A 210 5.91 -14.04 -0.04
C HIS A 210 5.68 -13.44 1.35
N ASP A 211 5.97 -14.22 2.40
CA ASP A 211 5.83 -13.79 3.79
C ASP A 211 7.08 -13.05 4.29
N SER A 212 7.55 -12.08 3.50
CA SER A 212 8.69 -11.21 3.77
C SER A 212 8.42 -9.80 3.23
N ASN A 213 9.29 -8.82 3.50
CA ASN A 213 9.27 -7.48 2.90
C ASN A 213 7.90 -6.76 2.96
N TYR A 214 7.31 -6.68 4.16
CA TYR A 214 5.99 -6.10 4.41
C TYR A 214 5.95 -4.57 4.35
N GLY A 215 7.11 -3.89 4.27
CA GLY A 215 7.19 -2.44 4.26
C GLY A 215 6.41 -1.78 3.12
N PHE A 216 5.88 -0.58 3.38
CA PHE A 216 5.28 0.29 2.38
C PHE A 216 6.19 1.47 2.04
N ALA A 217 6.40 2.43 2.93
CA ALA A 217 7.38 3.48 2.65
C ALA A 217 8.78 3.04 3.09
N LEU A 218 8.93 2.71 4.38
CA LEU A 218 10.24 2.43 4.95
C LEU A 218 10.54 0.93 5.00
N SER A 219 11.75 0.58 4.59
CA SER A 219 12.25 -0.80 4.58
C SER A 219 12.94 -1.20 5.90
N ILE A 220 13.04 -0.26 6.84
CA ILE A 220 13.71 -0.45 8.14
C ILE A 220 12.98 -1.46 9.03
N TRP A 221 11.65 -1.52 8.94
CA TRP A 221 10.84 -2.41 9.77
C TRP A 221 11.12 -3.87 9.44
N ASP A 222 11.22 -4.22 8.15
CA ASP A 222 11.55 -5.58 7.74
C ASP A 222 12.93 -6.03 8.21
N ARG A 223 13.89 -5.10 8.30
CA ARG A 223 15.22 -5.40 8.84
C ARG A 223 15.18 -5.59 10.34
N MET A 224 14.49 -4.69 11.04
CA MET A 224 14.41 -4.70 12.49
C MET A 224 13.68 -5.95 13.01
N PHE A 225 12.67 -6.42 12.29
CA PHE A 225 11.89 -7.61 12.67
C PHE A 225 12.31 -8.89 11.93
N GLY A 226 13.40 -8.87 11.16
CA GLY A 226 13.94 -10.06 10.51
C GLY A 226 13.06 -10.66 9.40
N THR A 227 12.19 -9.85 8.78
CA THR A 227 11.33 -10.24 7.65
C THR A 227 11.91 -9.79 6.30
N TYR A 228 13.14 -9.30 6.26
CA TYR A 228 13.77 -8.82 5.03
C TYR A 228 14.38 -9.97 4.19
N ILE A 229 13.95 -10.09 2.92
CA ILE A 229 14.58 -10.96 1.93
C ILE A 229 15.10 -10.11 0.76
N ALA A 230 16.41 -10.18 0.52
CA ALA A 230 17.07 -9.32 -0.46
C ALA A 230 16.77 -9.71 -1.91
N GLN A 231 16.76 -11.01 -2.21
CA GLN A 231 16.63 -11.59 -3.54
C GLN A 231 15.75 -12.84 -3.47
N PRO A 232 14.91 -13.10 -4.47
CA PRO A 232 14.20 -14.37 -4.60
C PRO A 232 15.16 -15.46 -5.10
N GLU A 233 14.87 -16.71 -4.80
CA GLU A 233 15.68 -17.89 -5.11
C GLU A 233 15.92 -18.04 -6.62
N ALA A 234 14.88 -17.83 -7.43
CA ALA A 234 14.96 -17.88 -8.89
C ALA A 234 15.51 -16.59 -9.52
N GLY A 235 15.87 -15.58 -8.73
CA GLY A 235 16.20 -14.25 -9.25
C GLY A 235 14.97 -13.47 -9.76
N HIS A 236 15.10 -12.15 -9.88
CA HIS A 236 13.96 -11.27 -10.16
C HIS A 236 13.32 -11.46 -11.55
N ASP A 237 14.07 -12.00 -12.51
CA ASP A 237 13.63 -12.19 -13.89
C ASP A 237 12.79 -13.47 -14.04
N ASP A 238 13.21 -14.56 -13.38
CA ASP A 238 12.58 -15.89 -13.49
C ASP A 238 11.59 -16.20 -12.36
N MET A 239 11.59 -15.44 -11.24
CA MET A 239 10.63 -15.66 -10.15
C MET A 239 9.17 -15.62 -10.63
N GLU A 240 8.33 -16.49 -10.11
CA GLU A 240 6.91 -16.46 -10.45
C GLU A 240 6.14 -15.51 -9.52
N ILE A 241 5.37 -14.59 -10.10
CA ILE A 241 4.52 -13.66 -9.35
C ILE A 241 3.09 -14.18 -9.31
N GLY A 242 2.44 -13.92 -8.17
CA GLY A 242 1.04 -14.18 -7.93
C GLY A 242 0.82 -15.30 -6.93
N LEU A 243 -0.38 -15.88 -6.95
CA LEU A 243 -0.72 -17.05 -6.13
C LEU A 243 -0.43 -18.35 -6.88
N TRP A 244 -0.31 -19.48 -6.16
CA TRP A 244 0.06 -20.78 -6.74
C TRP A 244 -0.86 -21.21 -7.90
N TRP A 245 -2.12 -20.77 -7.90
CA TRP A 245 -3.01 -20.88 -9.04
C TRP A 245 -2.85 -19.68 -9.98
N ARG A 246 -2.13 -19.89 -11.08
CA ARG A 246 -1.74 -18.81 -12.01
C ARG A 246 -2.60 -18.82 -13.29
N ASP A 247 -3.81 -18.27 -13.19
CA ASP A 247 -4.75 -18.14 -14.32
C ASP A 247 -5.10 -16.67 -14.64
N GLU A 248 -6.02 -16.42 -15.58
CA GLU A 248 -6.39 -15.07 -16.02
C GLU A 248 -7.59 -14.47 -15.27
N ARG A 249 -8.25 -15.23 -14.39
CA ARG A 249 -9.44 -14.79 -13.66
C ARG A 249 -9.20 -13.60 -12.73
N PRO A 250 -7.99 -13.38 -12.15
CA PRO A 250 -7.68 -12.15 -11.42
C PRO A 250 -7.87 -10.88 -12.27
N ALA A 251 -7.85 -10.94 -13.60
CA ALA A 251 -8.16 -9.79 -14.45
C ALA A 251 -9.67 -9.50 -14.58
N LYS A 252 -10.54 -10.26 -13.91
CA LYS A 252 -12.00 -10.06 -13.89
C LYS A 252 -12.41 -9.49 -12.53
N LEU A 253 -13.08 -8.34 -12.54
CA LEU A 253 -13.53 -7.64 -11.33
C LEU A 253 -14.42 -8.52 -10.45
N GLY A 254 -15.50 -9.09 -11.00
CA GLY A 254 -16.46 -9.89 -10.23
C GLY A 254 -15.80 -11.13 -9.59
N TRP A 255 -14.87 -11.77 -10.30
CA TRP A 255 -14.12 -12.88 -9.74
C TRP A 255 -13.19 -12.43 -8.60
N SER A 256 -12.51 -11.29 -8.78
CA SER A 256 -11.58 -10.76 -7.78
C SER A 256 -12.30 -10.32 -6.50
N LEU A 257 -13.51 -9.74 -6.61
CA LEU A 257 -14.36 -9.43 -5.46
C LEU A 257 -14.88 -10.68 -4.75
N TRP A 258 -15.10 -11.78 -5.49
CA TRP A 258 -15.56 -13.04 -4.90
C TRP A 258 -14.42 -13.90 -4.35
N LEU A 259 -13.16 -13.63 -4.72
CA LEU A 259 -12.00 -14.43 -4.33
C LEU A 259 -11.89 -14.63 -2.80
N PRO A 260 -12.13 -13.64 -1.93
CA PRO A 260 -12.06 -13.86 -0.48
C PRO A 260 -12.99 -14.96 0.01
N PHE A 261 -14.10 -15.24 -0.67
CA PHE A 261 -15.11 -16.21 -0.23
C PHE A 261 -14.87 -17.63 -0.78
N GLN A 262 -13.95 -17.78 -1.74
CA GLN A 262 -13.59 -19.09 -2.30
C GLN A 262 -12.66 -19.89 -1.38
N LYS A 263 -12.86 -21.22 -1.31
CA LYS A 263 -11.87 -22.14 -0.76
C LYS A 263 -10.81 -22.39 -1.85
N LYS A 264 -9.69 -21.67 -1.74
CA LYS A 264 -8.48 -21.83 -2.57
C LYS A 264 -7.28 -21.77 -1.65
#